data_AF-A0A2H3BNM7-F1
#
_entry.id   AF-A0A2H3BNM7-F1
#
_cell.length_a   1.000
_cell.length_b   1.000
_cell.length_c   1.000
_cell.angle_alpha   90.00
_cell.angle_beta   90.00
_cell.angle_gamma   90.00
#
_symmetry.space_group_name_H-M   'P 1'
#
loop_
_entity.id
_entity.type
_entity.pdbx_description
1 polymer ?
#
loop_
_entity_poly.entity_id
_entity_poly.type
_entity_poly.pdbx_seq_one_letter_code
_entity_poly.pdbx_strand_id
1 'polypeptide(L)'
;MYVPRNSKCQECEIFWVSHQPFLASCGSTLSPWLDSFTIPSWKSNPHPRGLLRFYEDEHVIHDGCVWRIIDATRLFDGCKVVLKAVSLLVDEYELTITHFLSRPALRLDSRNRAIPILDVVYLPGL
;
A
#
# COMPACT_ATOMS: atom_id res chain seq x y z
N MET A 1 -1.10 -0.81 27.72
CA MET A 1 -1.43 -0.99 26.30
C MET A 1 -2.27 -2.24 26.18
N TYR A 2 -3.56 -2.10 25.91
CA TYR A 2 -4.51 -3.20 25.77
C TYR A 2 -4.60 -3.53 24.28
N VAL A 3 -4.27 -4.76 23.89
CA VAL A 3 -4.41 -5.27 22.51
C VAL A 3 -5.67 -6.13 22.48
N PRO A 4 -6.82 -5.62 21.98
CA PRO A 4 -8.01 -6.44 21.87
C PRO A 4 -7.80 -7.48 20.77
N ARG A 5 -7.98 -8.73 21.14
CA ARG A 5 -7.99 -9.90 20.27
C ARG A 5 -9.35 -9.95 19.59
N ASN A 6 -9.39 -9.80 18.25
CA ASN A 6 -10.44 -10.25 17.29
C ASN A 6 -10.82 -9.24 16.18
N SER A 7 -9.85 -8.88 15.36
CA SER A 7 -9.88 -9.10 13.90
C SER A 7 -8.42 -9.27 13.55
N LYS A 8 -7.99 -10.44 13.05
CA LYS A 8 -6.57 -10.65 12.73
C LYS A 8 -6.20 -9.62 11.65
N CYS A 9 -5.50 -8.56 12.06
CA CYS A 9 -4.73 -7.73 11.15
C CYS A 9 -3.79 -8.69 10.42
N GLN A 10 -3.93 -8.81 9.10
CA GLN A 10 -3.15 -9.77 8.34
C GLN A 10 -1.66 -9.39 8.47
N GLU A 11 -0.74 -10.35 8.43
CA GLU A 11 0.71 -10.07 8.57
C GLU A 11 1.17 -8.94 7.61
N CYS A 12 0.52 -8.88 6.44
CA CYS A 12 0.64 -7.83 5.44
C CYS A 12 0.40 -6.42 5.99
N GLU A 13 -0.66 -6.23 6.77
CA GLU A 13 -1.07 -4.93 7.30
C GLU A 13 -0.18 -4.51 8.47
N ILE A 14 0.33 -5.47 9.26
CA ILE A 14 1.24 -5.19 10.39
C ILE A 14 2.51 -4.48 9.90
N PHE A 15 3.04 -4.88 8.74
CA PHE A 15 4.20 -4.20 8.14
C PHE A 15 3.88 -2.72 7.86
N TRP A 16 2.76 -2.42 7.21
CA TRP A 16 2.40 -1.05 6.87
C TRP A 16 2.05 -0.20 8.10
N VAL A 17 1.27 -0.74 9.03
CA VAL A 17 0.94 -0.07 10.30
C VAL A 17 2.21 0.26 11.09
N SER A 18 3.17 -0.67 11.17
CA SER A 18 4.41 -0.42 11.93
C SER A 18 5.30 0.66 11.31
N HIS A 19 5.24 0.85 9.99
CA HIS A 19 6.00 1.89 9.28
C HIS A 19 5.22 3.20 9.05
N GLN A 20 3.92 3.25 9.40
CA GLN A 20 3.08 4.44 9.22
C GLN A 20 3.68 5.73 9.82
N PRO A 21 4.26 5.75 11.04
CA PRO A 21 4.86 6.97 11.58
C PRO A 21 6.01 7.52 10.72
N PHE A 22 6.81 6.61 10.15
CA PHE A 22 7.90 6.97 9.25
C PHE A 22 7.37 7.46 7.90
N LEU A 23 6.42 6.75 7.29
CA LEU A 23 5.80 7.16 6.04
C LEU A 23 5.12 8.53 6.15
N ALA A 24 4.47 8.80 7.29
CA ALA A 24 3.89 10.11 7.59
C ALA A 24 4.95 11.21 7.65
N SER A 25 6.13 10.92 8.22
CA SER A 25 7.27 11.85 8.21
C SER A 25 7.83 12.11 6.81
N CYS A 26 7.70 11.14 5.89
CA CYS A 26 8.05 11.28 4.48
C CYS A 26 6.95 11.95 3.64
N GLY A 27 5.83 12.37 4.25
CA GLY A 27 4.76 13.09 3.55
C GLY A 27 3.67 12.20 2.96
N SER A 28 3.53 10.95 3.41
CA SER A 28 2.45 10.05 2.97
C SER A 28 1.71 9.44 4.16
N THR A 29 0.38 9.42 4.13
CA THR A 29 -0.44 8.81 5.19
C THR A 29 -1.22 7.66 4.61
N LEU A 30 -1.08 6.47 5.21
CA LEU A 30 -1.88 5.30 4.84
C LEU A 30 -3.37 5.56 4.99
N SER A 31 -4.17 4.79 4.25
CA SER A 31 -5.62 4.98 4.25
C SER A 31 -6.25 4.73 5.63
N PRO A 32 -7.35 5.45 5.98
CA PRO A 32 -7.89 5.48 7.35
C PRO A 32 -8.34 4.13 7.93
N TRP A 33 -8.63 3.15 7.07
CA TRP A 33 -9.04 1.81 7.51
C TRP A 33 -7.91 0.97 8.09
N LEU A 34 -6.63 1.28 7.80
CA LEU A 34 -5.49 0.63 8.48
C LEU A 34 -5.20 1.22 9.86
N ASP A 35 -5.52 2.49 10.07
CA ASP A 35 -5.20 3.21 11.31
C ASP A 35 -6.21 2.92 12.44
N SER A 36 -7.30 2.23 12.11
CA SER A 36 -8.45 2.18 12.99
C SER A 36 -8.79 0.74 13.34
N PHE A 37 -9.02 0.51 14.63
CA PHE A 37 -9.70 -0.64 15.25
C PHE A 37 -11.14 -0.84 14.73
N THR A 38 -11.40 -0.46 13.48
CA THR A 38 -12.71 -0.42 12.84
C THR A 38 -13.13 -1.82 12.48
N ILE A 39 -14.35 -2.16 12.88
CA ILE A 39 -15.03 -3.39 12.49
C ILE A 39 -15.07 -3.39 10.95
N PRO A 40 -14.52 -4.43 10.28
CA PRO A 40 -14.60 -4.53 8.83
C PRO A 40 -16.02 -4.27 8.34
N SER A 41 -16.17 -3.48 7.29
CA SER A 41 -17.45 -2.96 6.82
C SER A 41 -18.44 -4.06 6.43
N TRP A 42 -17.93 -5.24 6.05
CA TRP A 42 -18.72 -6.44 5.80
C TRP A 42 -19.28 -7.10 7.07
N LYS A 43 -18.65 -6.91 8.24
CA LYS A 43 -19.14 -7.41 9.53
C LYS A 43 -20.19 -6.49 10.15
N SER A 44 -20.18 -5.20 9.81
CA SER A 44 -21.17 -4.24 10.31
C SER A 44 -22.43 -4.16 9.45
N ASN A 45 -22.45 -4.78 8.26
CA ASN A 45 -23.60 -4.78 7.38
C ASN A 45 -24.60 -5.89 7.73
N PRO A 46 -25.86 -5.57 8.12
CA PRO A 46 -26.89 -6.57 8.41
C PRO A 46 -27.38 -7.34 7.17
N HIS A 47 -27.06 -6.86 5.96
CA HIS A 47 -27.36 -7.52 4.68
C HIS A 47 -26.08 -7.59 3.84
N PRO A 48 -25.16 -8.51 4.18
CA PRO A 48 -23.89 -8.58 3.47
C PRO A 48 -24.16 -8.83 1.98
N ARG A 49 -23.58 -7.99 1.11
CA ARG A 49 -23.56 -8.29 -0.34
C ARG A 49 -22.93 -9.69 -0.49
N GLY A 50 -23.56 -10.56 -1.27
CA GLY A 50 -23.25 -12.00 -1.28
C GLY A 50 -21.81 -12.40 -1.62
N LEU A 51 -20.96 -11.44 -2.02
CA LEU A 51 -19.52 -11.60 -2.11
C LEU A 51 -18.82 -10.47 -1.34
N LEU A 52 -17.78 -10.84 -0.60
CA LEU A 52 -16.98 -9.90 0.17
C LEU A 52 -16.22 -8.88 -0.71
N ARG A 53 -15.98 -9.20 -2.00
CA ARG A 53 -15.31 -8.35 -3.02
C ARG A 53 -15.97 -7.00 -3.31
N PHE A 54 -17.05 -6.66 -2.62
CA PHE A 54 -17.74 -5.39 -2.75
C PHE A 54 -17.41 -4.43 -1.60
N TYR A 55 -16.52 -4.81 -0.71
CA TYR A 55 -16.07 -4.02 0.41
C TYR A 55 -14.60 -3.62 0.20
N GLU A 56 -14.32 -2.32 0.28
CA GLU A 56 -12.97 -1.78 0.04
C GLU A 56 -11.94 -2.35 1.03
N ASP A 57 -12.35 -2.62 2.26
CA ASP A 57 -11.55 -3.22 3.33
C ASP A 57 -11.40 -4.75 3.22
N GLU A 58 -12.03 -5.40 2.24
CA GLU A 58 -11.73 -6.79 1.86
C GLU A 58 -10.76 -6.89 0.68
N HIS A 59 -10.52 -5.79 -0.05
CA HIS A 59 -9.58 -5.76 -1.17
C HIS A 59 -8.10 -5.73 -0.75
N VAL A 60 -7.77 -6.20 0.46
CA VAL A 60 -6.40 -6.59 0.76
C VAL A 60 -6.05 -7.68 -0.25
N ILE A 61 -5.23 -7.34 -1.24
CA ILE A 61 -5.02 -8.20 -2.39
C ILE A 61 -4.41 -9.52 -1.85
N HIS A 62 -5.14 -10.63 -1.97
CA HIS A 62 -4.86 -11.84 -1.18
C HIS A 62 -3.96 -12.87 -1.89
N ASP A 63 -3.39 -12.56 -3.06
CA ASP A 63 -2.72 -13.55 -3.90
C ASP A 63 -1.17 -13.55 -3.78
N GLY A 64 -0.64 -14.31 -2.83
CA GLY A 64 0.73 -14.87 -2.84
C GLY A 64 1.95 -13.94 -2.70
N CYS A 65 1.87 -12.67 -3.09
CA CYS A 65 3.00 -11.71 -3.11
C CYS A 65 2.60 -10.28 -2.67
N VAL A 66 1.40 -10.11 -2.08
CA VAL A 66 0.69 -8.82 -2.05
C VAL A 66 0.65 -8.10 -0.71
N TRP A 67 1.43 -8.55 0.27
CA TRP A 67 1.76 -7.70 1.42
C TRP A 67 2.50 -6.41 1.01
N ARG A 68 2.99 -6.36 -0.23
CA ARG A 68 3.82 -5.30 -0.75
C ARG A 68 3.05 -4.11 -1.30
N ILE A 69 1.71 -4.04 -1.31
CA ILE A 69 0.98 -2.90 -1.92
C ILE A 69 -0.08 -2.35 -0.96
N ILE A 70 -0.22 -1.02 -0.87
CA ILE A 70 -1.24 -0.35 -0.07
C ILE A 70 -1.64 1.02 -0.62
N ASP A 71 -2.90 1.41 -0.40
CA ASP A 71 -3.39 2.76 -0.71
C ASP A 71 -2.96 3.77 0.35
N ALA A 72 -2.45 4.92 -0.10
CA ALA A 72 -2.08 6.04 0.73
C ALA A 72 -2.57 7.38 0.14
N THR A 73 -2.44 8.42 0.96
CA THR A 73 -2.71 9.80 0.57
C THR A 73 -1.43 10.60 0.75
N ARG A 74 -0.98 11.26 -0.32
CA ARG A 74 0.19 12.14 -0.28
C ARG A 74 -0.21 13.47 0.38
N LEU A 75 0.54 13.89 1.40
CA LEU A 75 0.13 14.97 2.28
C LEU A 75 0.21 16.36 1.62
N PHE A 76 1.14 16.57 0.69
CA PHE A 76 1.34 17.92 0.14
C PHE A 76 0.21 18.37 -0.80
N ASP A 77 -0.45 17.44 -1.49
CA ASP A 77 -1.51 17.73 -2.48
C ASP A 77 -2.80 16.95 -2.25
N GLY A 78 -2.84 16.05 -1.26
CA GLY A 78 -3.99 15.20 -0.99
C GLY A 78 -4.25 14.13 -2.05
N CYS A 79 -3.33 13.93 -3.01
CA CYS A 79 -3.52 12.96 -4.07
C CYS A 79 -3.51 11.52 -3.51
N LYS A 80 -4.41 10.68 -4.03
CA LYS A 80 -4.40 9.24 -3.80
C LYS A 80 -3.21 8.63 -4.53
N VAL A 81 -2.43 7.84 -3.80
CA VAL A 81 -1.24 7.16 -4.32
C VAL A 81 -1.26 5.71 -3.85
N VAL A 82 -0.53 4.86 -4.57
CA VAL A 82 -0.29 3.48 -4.19
C VAL A 82 1.16 3.37 -3.76
N LEU A 83 1.38 2.88 -2.54
CA LEU A 83 2.72 2.53 -2.07
C LEU A 83 2.97 1.06 -2.37
N LYS A 84 4.16 0.78 -2.92
CA LYS A 84 4.63 -0.59 -3.14
C LYS A 84 5.96 -0.81 -2.43
N ALA A 85 6.01 -1.76 -1.50
CA ALA A 85 7.25 -2.26 -0.92
C ALA A 85 7.94 -3.16 -1.94
N VAL A 86 9.22 -2.89 -2.22
CA VAL A 86 10.03 -3.66 -3.17
C VAL A 86 11.23 -4.20 -2.42
N SER A 87 11.58 -5.45 -2.65
CA SER A 87 12.78 -6.05 -2.08
C SER A 87 14.00 -5.62 -2.90
N LEU A 88 15.10 -5.33 -2.20
CA LEU A 88 16.36 -4.89 -2.80
C LEU A 88 17.41 -6.02 -2.78
N LEU A 89 16.95 -7.26 -2.64
CA LEU A 89 17.84 -8.43 -2.65
C LEU A 89 18.59 -8.54 -3.98
N VAL A 90 19.75 -9.20 -3.92
CA VAL A 90 20.56 -9.52 -5.11
C VAL A 90 19.67 -10.29 -6.11
N ASP A 91 19.76 -9.90 -7.38
CA ASP A 91 18.94 -10.41 -8.50
C ASP A 91 17.48 -9.92 -8.58
N GLU A 92 17.06 -8.97 -7.73
CA GLU A 92 15.80 -8.24 -7.90
C GLU A 92 16.01 -6.91 -8.66
N TYR A 93 15.44 -6.81 -9.86
CA TYR A 93 15.60 -5.63 -10.74
C TYR A 93 14.36 -4.75 -10.84
N GLU A 94 13.32 -5.01 -10.04
CA GLU A 94 12.04 -4.32 -10.16
C GLU A 94 12.20 -2.80 -10.00
N LEU A 95 12.89 -2.34 -8.95
CA LEU A 95 13.13 -0.92 -8.72
C LEU A 95 13.94 -0.30 -9.88
N THR A 96 15.00 -0.98 -10.32
CA THR A 96 15.88 -0.51 -11.41
C THR A 96 15.11 -0.34 -12.72
N ILE A 97 14.31 -1.33 -13.11
CA ILE A 97 13.51 -1.30 -14.34
C ILE A 97 12.45 -0.21 -14.25
N THR A 98 11.71 -0.15 -13.14
CA THR A 98 10.62 0.81 -12.97
C THR A 98 11.15 2.24 -12.90
N HIS A 99 12.29 2.47 -12.25
CA HIS A 99 12.98 3.76 -12.23
C HIS A 99 13.47 4.16 -13.62
N PHE A 100 14.04 3.23 -14.38
CA PHE A 100 14.42 3.47 -15.78
C PHE A 100 13.22 3.91 -16.62
N LEU A 101 12.10 3.19 -16.56
CA LEU A 101 10.87 3.51 -17.30
C LEU A 101 10.20 4.82 -16.83
N SER A 102 10.50 5.26 -15.61
CA SER A 102 9.97 6.51 -15.05
C SER A 102 10.79 7.76 -15.44
N ARG A 103 11.90 7.60 -16.17
CA ARG A 103 12.72 8.73 -16.62
C ARG A 103 11.92 9.65 -17.55
N PRO A 104 12.11 10.99 -17.49
CA PRO A 104 11.33 11.94 -18.30
C PRO A 104 11.31 11.63 -19.80
N ALA A 105 12.46 11.23 -20.37
CA ALA A 105 12.56 10.89 -21.79
C ALA A 105 11.70 9.68 -22.18
N LEU A 106 11.57 8.69 -21.30
CA LEU A 106 10.80 7.48 -21.56
C LEU A 106 9.32 7.66 -21.22
N ARG A 107 8.96 8.55 -20.30
CA ARG A 107 7.56 8.88 -19.99
C ARG A 107 6.82 9.54 -21.16
N LEU A 108 7.55 10.22 -22.05
CA LEU A 108 7.00 10.82 -23.26
C LEU A 108 6.94 9.84 -24.44
N ASP A 109 7.56 8.66 -24.33
CA ASP A 109 7.49 7.63 -25.37
C ASP A 109 6.11 6.96 -25.33
N SER A 110 5.33 7.13 -26.39
CA SER A 110 3.99 6.54 -26.54
C SER A 110 3.93 5.01 -26.38
N ARG A 111 5.05 4.30 -26.54
CA ARG A 111 5.15 2.84 -26.34
C ARG A 111 5.30 2.48 -24.87
N ASN A 112 5.81 3.40 -24.05
CA ASN A 112 5.94 3.21 -22.62
C ASN A 112 4.60 3.45 -21.94
N ARG A 113 4.00 2.36 -21.45
CA ARG A 113 2.76 2.38 -20.67
C ARG A 113 3.00 2.05 -19.20
N ALA A 114 4.24 2.18 -18.74
CA ALA A 114 4.57 1.95 -17.34
C ALA A 114 3.96 3.05 -16.46
N ILE A 115 3.48 2.65 -15.30
CA ILE A 115 3.05 3.58 -14.26
C ILE A 115 4.33 4.24 -13.69
N PRO A 116 4.45 5.58 -13.71
CA PRO A 116 5.66 6.24 -13.27
C PRO A 116 5.79 6.18 -11.74
N ILE A 117 7.03 6.04 -11.26
CA ILE A 117 7.38 6.25 -9.85
C ILE A 117 7.23 7.74 -9.54
N LEU A 118 6.46 8.04 -8.49
CA LEU A 118 6.30 9.39 -7.98
C LEU A 118 7.40 9.75 -6.96
N ASP A 119 7.77 8.79 -6.12
CA ASP A 119 8.79 8.93 -5.08
C ASP A 119 9.33 7.55 -4.67
N VAL A 120 10.53 7.52 -4.06
CA VAL A 120 11.15 6.31 -3.51
C VAL A 120 11.56 6.58 -2.07
N VAL A 121 11.02 5.80 -1.14
CA VAL A 121 11.33 5.88 0.28
C VAL A 121 12.09 4.63 0.72
N TYR A 122 13.27 4.82 1.30
CA TYR A 122 14.06 3.74 1.89
C TYR A 122 13.67 3.56 3.35
N LEU A 123 13.23 2.37 3.73
CA LEU A 123 12.89 2.06 5.10
C LEU A 123 14.16 1.93 5.95
N PRO A 124 14.21 2.50 7.16
CA PRO A 124 15.35 2.35 8.04
C PRO A 124 15.45 0.93 8.58
N GLY A 125 16.64 0.32 8.50
CA GLY A 125 16.93 -0.99 9.12
C GLY A 125 16.57 -2.22 8.29
N LEU A 126 16.28 -2.04 7.00
CA LEU A 126 16.14 -3.09 5.98
C LEU A 126 17.31 -3.05 5.00
#